data_AF-A0A519SLF1-F1
#
_entry.id   AF-A0A519SLF1-F1
#
_cell.length_a   1.000
_cell.length_b   1.000
_cell.length_c   1.000
_cell.angle_alpha   90.00
_cell.angle_beta   90.00
_cell.angle_gamma   90.00
#
_symmetry.space_group_name_H-M   'P 1'
#
loop_
_entity.id
_entity.type
_entity.pdbx_description
1 polymer ?
#
loop_
_entity_poly.entity_id
_entity_poly.type
_entity_poly.pdbx_seq_one_letter_code
_entity_poly.pdbx_strand_id
1 'polypeptide(L)'
;MINRLATTGSQLGWRTAMGLGLLLAGCSGGREPHHAPGTAAVRAPAPPTTNVPALLGASIDGLHQRLGVSQPLPARLAATLPEATLSLADSVTAFHTGGLTLVASYNARSRQVRDLLLLGRHEDSLMARARLRANAPNYLVIPVFRTDKSFRLLGLRVIATK
;
A
#
# COMPACT_ATOMS: atom_id res chain seq x y z
N MET A 1 -19.84 -32.54 -27.07
CA MET A 1 -18.65 -32.02 -27.77
C MET A 1 -17.42 -32.37 -26.95
N ILE A 2 -16.44 -32.97 -27.62
CA ILE A 2 -15.35 -33.74 -27.04
C ILE A 2 -14.10 -32.85 -27.03
N ASN A 3 -13.55 -32.53 -25.86
CA ASN A 3 -12.24 -31.85 -25.77
C ASN A 3 -11.12 -32.89 -25.79
N ARG A 4 -10.30 -32.84 -26.85
CA ARG A 4 -9.06 -33.61 -27.00
C ARG A 4 -7.83 -32.72 -26.73
N LEU A 5 -7.02 -33.20 -25.77
CA LEU A 5 -5.58 -33.47 -25.83
C LEU A 5 -4.52 -32.36 -26.06
N ALA A 6 -3.55 -32.42 -25.14
CA ALA A 6 -2.08 -32.31 -25.31
C ALA A 6 -1.51 -30.89 -25.58
N THR A 7 -0.40 -30.46 -24.96
CA THR A 7 0.92 -31.08 -25.16
C THR A 7 1.94 -30.64 -24.10
N THR A 8 2.72 -31.65 -23.73
CA THR A 8 4.04 -31.77 -23.09
C THR A 8 5.05 -30.62 -23.27
N GLY A 9 5.83 -30.36 -22.20
CA GLY A 9 7.12 -29.66 -22.25
C GLY A 9 8.00 -30.07 -21.08
N SER A 10 8.65 -31.25 -21.20
CA SER A 10 9.78 -31.67 -20.35
C SER A 10 11.09 -31.18 -20.94
N GLN A 11 12.07 -30.90 -20.07
CA GLN A 11 13.50 -31.23 -20.15
C GLN A 11 14.32 -30.18 -19.39
N LEU A 12 15.52 -30.40 -18.87
CA LEU A 12 16.37 -31.54 -18.50
C LEU A 12 17.70 -30.83 -18.20
N GLY A 13 18.40 -31.14 -17.10
CA GLY A 13 19.70 -30.49 -16.90
C GLY A 13 20.32 -30.68 -15.53
N TRP A 14 20.56 -31.93 -15.14
CA TRP A 14 21.46 -32.25 -14.04
C TRP A 14 22.90 -32.15 -14.51
N ARG A 15 23.78 -31.48 -13.74
CA ARG A 15 25.21 -31.77 -13.73
C ARG A 15 25.77 -31.60 -12.32
N THR A 16 25.88 -32.73 -11.63
CA THR A 16 26.78 -32.97 -10.51
C THR A 16 28.22 -32.99 -11.02
N ALA A 17 29.14 -32.37 -10.28
CA ALA A 17 30.57 -32.67 -10.37
C ALA A 17 31.18 -32.53 -8.97
N MET A 18 31.38 -33.67 -8.31
CA MET A 18 32.23 -33.84 -7.14
C MET A 18 33.69 -33.88 -7.61
N GLY A 19 34.56 -33.09 -6.97
CA GLY A 19 36.01 -33.22 -7.08
C GLY A 19 36.61 -33.22 -5.69
N LEU A 20 37.12 -34.37 -5.24
CA LEU A 20 37.92 -34.55 -4.03
C LEU A 20 39.39 -34.27 -4.37
N GLY A 21 40.06 -33.41 -3.60
CA GLY A 21 41.51 -33.20 -3.67
C GLY A 21 42.02 -32.75 -2.30
N LEU A 22 42.89 -33.57 -1.70
CA LEU A 22 43.49 -33.39 -0.37
C LEU A 22 44.85 -32.67 -0.46
N LEU A 23 45.09 -31.80 0.53
CA LEU A 23 46.36 -31.38 1.15
C LEU A 23 47.37 -30.52 0.36
N LEU A 24 47.70 -29.35 0.93
CA LEU A 24 49.04 -28.96 1.42
C LEU A 24 48.97 -27.61 2.18
N ALA A 25 49.74 -27.51 3.27
CA ALA A 25 49.89 -26.34 4.12
C ALA A 25 50.68 -25.20 3.44
N GLY A 26 50.40 -23.94 3.78
CA GLY A 26 51.23 -22.81 3.33
C GLY A 26 50.67 -21.42 3.63
N CYS A 27 51.22 -20.82 4.68
CA CYS A 27 51.52 -19.39 4.86
C CYS A 27 50.41 -18.33 4.81
N SER A 28 50.12 -17.83 6.02
CA SER A 28 49.71 -16.47 6.35
C SER A 28 50.16 -15.41 5.33
N GLY A 29 49.19 -14.92 4.55
CA GLY A 29 49.29 -13.68 3.81
C GLY A 29 48.07 -12.84 4.18
N GLY A 30 48.29 -11.75 4.92
CA GLY A 30 47.26 -10.76 5.21
C GLY A 30 46.68 -10.24 3.90
N ARG A 31 45.46 -10.65 3.58
CA ARG A 31 44.62 -9.95 2.62
C ARG A 31 43.76 -9.00 3.41
N GLU A 32 44.19 -7.74 3.41
CA GLU A 32 43.28 -6.63 3.58
C GLU A 32 42.08 -6.87 2.65
N PRO A 33 40.83 -6.82 3.14
CA PRO A 33 39.68 -6.93 2.25
C PRO A 33 39.74 -5.73 1.31
N HIS A 34 40.19 -5.99 0.08
CA HIS A 34 39.90 -5.12 -1.05
C HIS A 34 38.39 -4.93 -1.04
N HIS A 35 37.96 -3.76 -0.59
CA HIS A 35 36.66 -3.22 -0.93
C HIS A 35 36.61 -3.18 -2.45
N ALA A 36 36.11 -4.25 -3.05
CA ALA A 36 35.47 -4.15 -4.34
C ALA A 36 34.41 -3.05 -4.17
N PRO A 37 34.38 -1.99 -4.98
CA PRO A 37 33.27 -1.07 -4.96
C PRO A 37 32.04 -1.91 -5.27
N GLY A 38 31.26 -2.20 -4.22
CA GLY A 38 30.00 -2.92 -4.36
C GLY A 38 29.24 -2.21 -5.43
N THR A 39 28.93 -2.92 -6.52
CA THR A 39 28.01 -2.45 -7.55
C THR A 39 26.85 -1.82 -6.82
N ALA A 40 26.75 -0.49 -6.91
CA ALA A 40 25.74 0.26 -6.21
C ALA A 40 24.41 -0.37 -6.58
N ALA A 41 23.80 -1.10 -5.62
CA ALA A 41 22.52 -1.72 -5.83
C ALA A 41 21.60 -0.58 -6.28
N VAL A 42 21.17 -0.64 -7.54
CA VAL A 42 20.27 0.36 -8.13
C VAL A 42 19.06 0.39 -7.22
N ARG A 43 18.98 1.41 -6.35
CA ARG A 43 17.85 1.58 -5.45
C ARG A 43 16.64 1.77 -6.33
N ALA A 44 15.76 0.77 -6.35
CA ALA A 44 14.46 0.92 -6.97
C ALA A 44 13.80 2.19 -6.37
N PRO A 45 13.19 3.04 -7.21
CA PRO A 45 12.54 4.26 -6.72
C PRO A 45 11.48 3.89 -5.68
N ALA A 46 11.51 4.58 -4.54
CA ALA A 46 10.53 4.37 -3.49
C ALA A 46 9.12 4.65 -4.04
N PRO A 47 8.11 3.84 -3.68
CA PRO A 47 6.75 4.10 -4.12
C PRO A 47 6.30 5.48 -3.60
N PRO A 48 5.52 6.22 -4.38
CA PRO A 48 5.02 7.52 -3.95
C PRO A 48 4.23 7.38 -2.65
N THR A 49 4.40 8.35 -1.74
CA THR A 49 3.81 8.36 -0.40
C THR A 49 3.03 9.65 -0.15
N THR A 50 1.99 9.58 0.68
CA THR A 50 1.22 10.73 1.16
C THR A 50 1.24 10.74 2.69
N ASN A 51 1.45 11.89 3.31
CA ASN A 51 1.39 12.02 4.77
C ASN A 51 -0.07 12.20 5.23
N VAL A 52 -0.81 11.10 5.35
CA VAL A 52 -2.24 11.13 5.70
C VAL A 52 -2.49 11.73 7.09
N PRO A 53 -1.69 11.47 8.13
CA PRO A 53 -1.87 12.12 9.43
C PRO A 53 -1.89 13.65 9.38
N ALA A 54 -1.13 14.28 8.46
CA ALA A 54 -1.13 15.73 8.30
C ALA A 54 -2.40 16.29 7.63
N LEU A 55 -3.21 15.42 7.01
CA LEU A 55 -4.47 15.77 6.36
C LEU A 55 -5.66 15.69 7.32
N LEU A 56 -5.52 14.96 8.42
CA LEU A 56 -6.57 14.83 9.42
C LEU A 56 -6.82 16.18 10.09
N GLY A 57 -8.10 16.52 10.27
CA GLY A 57 -8.53 17.81 10.82
C GLY A 57 -8.44 18.99 9.85
N ALA A 58 -8.04 18.78 8.59
CA ALA A 58 -8.14 19.81 7.56
C ALA A 58 -9.60 19.99 7.12
N SER A 59 -9.94 21.20 6.65
CA SER A 59 -11.17 21.40 5.89
C SER A 59 -11.06 20.75 4.51
N ILE A 60 -12.20 20.50 3.87
CA ILE A 60 -12.21 19.96 2.51
C ILE A 60 -11.51 20.91 1.51
N ASP A 61 -11.60 22.22 1.73
CA ASP A 61 -10.86 23.23 0.96
C ASP A 61 -9.34 23.10 1.16
N GLY A 62 -8.90 22.84 2.40
CA GLY A 62 -7.50 22.55 2.71
C GLY A 62 -7.02 21.26 2.04
N LEU A 63 -7.87 20.24 1.92
CA LEU A 63 -7.55 19.04 1.14
C LEU A 63 -7.39 19.36 -0.35
N HIS A 64 -8.27 20.17 -0.94
CA HIS A 64 -8.14 20.60 -2.32
C HIS A 64 -6.82 21.32 -2.60
N GLN A 65 -6.41 22.22 -1.70
CA GLN A 65 -5.14 22.94 -1.85
C GLN A 65 -3.93 22.00 -1.80
N ARG A 66 -3.98 20.96 -0.97
CA ARG A 66 -2.84 20.03 -0.76
C ARG A 66 -2.82 18.87 -1.75
N LEU A 67 -3.98 18.37 -2.15
CA LEU A 67 -4.15 17.15 -2.94
C LEU A 67 -4.58 17.44 -4.38
N GLY A 68 -5.02 18.67 -4.66
CA GLY A 68 -5.49 19.09 -5.97
C GLY A 68 -6.98 18.83 -6.20
N VAL A 69 -7.31 18.56 -7.46
CA VAL A 69 -8.70 18.41 -7.91
C VAL A 69 -9.29 17.12 -7.36
N SER A 70 -10.45 17.23 -6.70
CA SER A 70 -11.20 16.05 -6.29
C SER A 70 -11.96 15.46 -7.46
N GLN A 71 -12.22 14.17 -7.40
CA GLN A 71 -13.03 13.44 -8.34
C GLN A 71 -14.31 12.95 -7.67
N PRO A 72 -15.44 12.90 -8.40
CA PRO A 72 -16.64 12.23 -7.90
C PRO A 72 -16.34 10.78 -7.52
N LEU A 73 -16.95 10.32 -6.43
CA LEU A 73 -16.82 8.92 -6.02
C LEU A 73 -17.48 8.01 -7.07
N PRO A 74 -16.76 7.05 -7.68
CA PRO A 74 -17.37 6.17 -8.67
C PRO A 74 -18.51 5.35 -8.06
N ALA A 75 -19.66 5.25 -8.76
CA ALA A 75 -20.85 4.54 -8.26
C ALA A 75 -20.56 3.09 -7.83
N ARG A 76 -19.72 2.38 -8.60
CA ARG A 76 -19.28 1.01 -8.24
C ARG A 76 -18.59 0.94 -6.89
N LEU A 77 -17.86 1.99 -6.50
CA LEU A 77 -17.14 2.04 -5.25
C LEU A 77 -18.10 2.40 -4.11
N ALA A 78 -18.99 3.36 -4.34
CA ALA A 78 -20.08 3.69 -3.43
C ALA A 78 -20.89 2.45 -3.03
N ALA A 79 -21.22 1.58 -3.99
CA ALA A 79 -21.97 0.34 -3.75
C ALA A 79 -21.23 -0.70 -2.89
N THR A 80 -19.90 -0.66 -2.84
CA THR A 80 -19.08 -1.60 -2.04
C THR A 80 -18.73 -1.10 -0.65
N LEU A 81 -18.97 0.19 -0.39
CA LEU A 81 -18.68 0.80 0.90
C LEU A 81 -19.72 0.34 1.92
N PRO A 82 -19.31 0.02 3.16
CA PRO A 82 -20.26 -0.22 4.24
C PRO A 82 -21.11 1.02 4.46
N GLU A 83 -22.42 0.83 4.66
CA GLU A 83 -23.38 1.91 4.89
C GLU A 83 -22.95 2.82 6.06
N ALA A 84 -22.39 2.25 7.13
CA ALA A 84 -21.83 2.99 8.26
C ALA A 84 -20.69 3.97 7.88
N THR A 85 -20.04 3.78 6.73
CA THR A 85 -19.02 4.71 6.19
C THR A 85 -19.68 5.91 5.52
N LEU A 86 -20.83 5.71 4.88
CA LEU A 86 -21.54 6.73 4.11
C LEU A 86 -22.55 7.50 4.95
N SER A 87 -23.30 6.84 5.83
CA SER A 87 -24.42 7.43 6.58
C SER A 87 -24.01 8.46 7.64
N LEU A 88 -22.72 8.46 8.04
CA LEU A 88 -22.18 9.49 8.92
C LEU A 88 -21.70 10.73 8.15
N ALA A 89 -21.56 10.66 6.83
CA ALA A 89 -21.05 11.77 6.04
C ALA A 89 -22.20 12.58 5.45
N ASP A 90 -22.17 13.91 5.57
CA ASP A 90 -23.08 14.76 4.79
C ASP A 90 -22.68 14.76 3.30
N SER A 91 -21.39 14.55 3.03
CA SER A 91 -20.84 14.51 1.67
C SER A 91 -19.54 13.72 1.62
N VAL A 92 -19.25 13.18 0.44
CA VAL A 92 -18.05 12.40 0.16
C VAL A 92 -17.39 12.87 -1.13
N THR A 93 -16.07 12.84 -1.18
CA THR A 93 -15.31 13.10 -2.41
C THR A 93 -14.02 12.29 -2.43
N ALA A 94 -13.46 12.06 -3.62
CA ALA A 94 -12.25 11.26 -3.81
C ALA A 94 -11.07 12.10 -4.30
N PHE A 95 -9.87 11.74 -3.86
CA PHE A 95 -8.60 12.32 -4.29
C PHE A 95 -7.64 11.22 -4.72
N HIS A 96 -6.76 11.54 -5.67
CA HIS A 96 -5.67 10.67 -6.08
C HIS A 96 -4.34 11.36 -5.75
N THR A 97 -3.57 10.79 -4.84
CA THR A 97 -2.32 11.40 -4.35
C THR A 97 -1.36 10.32 -3.91
N GLY A 98 -0.07 10.48 -4.21
CA GLY A 98 0.93 9.49 -3.80
C GLY A 98 0.63 8.08 -4.31
N GLY A 99 -0.12 7.95 -5.41
CA GLY A 99 -0.68 6.70 -5.94
C GLY A 99 -1.73 6.00 -5.04
N LEU A 100 -2.23 6.69 -4.02
CA LEU A 100 -3.35 6.26 -3.18
C LEU A 100 -4.63 6.88 -3.72
N THR A 101 -5.74 6.14 -3.65
CA THR A 101 -7.07 6.71 -3.77
C THR A 101 -7.62 6.94 -2.37
N LEU A 102 -7.97 8.18 -2.09
CA LEU A 102 -8.34 8.66 -0.76
C LEU A 102 -9.75 9.24 -0.84
N VAL A 103 -10.68 8.67 -0.08
CA VAL A 103 -12.07 9.14 0.00
C VAL A 103 -12.21 9.94 1.28
N ALA A 104 -12.56 11.22 1.15
CA ALA A 104 -12.82 12.10 2.28
C ALA A 104 -14.32 12.14 2.57
N SER A 105 -14.68 11.81 3.80
CA SER A 105 -16.01 12.03 4.37
C SER A 105 -15.98 13.35 5.15
N TYR A 106 -16.91 14.26 4.87
CA TYR A 106 -16.92 15.59 5.47
C TYR A 106 -18.34 16.11 5.72
N ASN A 107 -18.44 17.08 6.63
CA ASN A 107 -19.68 17.79 6.88
C ASN A 107 -19.84 18.93 5.87
N ALA A 108 -20.92 18.95 5.10
CA ALA A 108 -21.10 19.87 3.98
C ALA A 108 -21.27 21.32 4.43
N ARG A 109 -21.83 21.53 5.62
CA ARG A 109 -22.11 22.85 6.20
C ARG A 109 -20.86 23.49 6.79
N SER A 110 -20.13 22.75 7.62
CA SER A 110 -18.91 23.22 8.29
C SER A 110 -17.63 23.07 7.46
N ARG A 111 -17.70 22.33 6.34
CA ARG A 111 -16.57 22.00 5.46
C ARG A 111 -15.47 21.19 6.16
N GLN A 112 -15.72 20.65 7.35
CA GLN A 112 -14.73 19.89 8.13
C GLN A 112 -14.70 18.42 7.72
N VAL A 113 -13.50 17.88 7.50
CA VAL A 113 -13.28 16.46 7.22
C VAL A 113 -13.44 15.65 8.50
N ARG A 114 -14.28 14.62 8.45
CA ARG A 114 -14.55 13.73 9.59
C ARG A 114 -13.59 12.55 9.60
N ASP A 115 -13.40 11.94 8.44
CA ASP A 115 -12.54 10.77 8.29
C ASP A 115 -12.05 10.60 6.85
N LEU A 116 -10.97 9.85 6.71
CA LEU A 116 -10.34 9.54 5.43
C LEU A 116 -10.31 8.03 5.23
N LEU A 117 -10.81 7.55 4.09
CA LEU A 117 -10.72 6.16 3.69
C LEU A 117 -9.67 5.99 2.58
N LEU A 118 -8.64 5.21 2.87
CA LEU A 118 -7.60 4.83 1.92
C LEU A 118 -7.99 3.53 1.24
N LEU A 119 -8.21 3.56 -0.07
CA LEU A 119 -8.62 2.38 -0.81
C LEU A 119 -7.43 1.53 -1.23
N GLY A 120 -7.54 0.22 -0.99
CA GLY A 120 -6.51 -0.74 -1.35
C GLY A 120 -6.74 -2.10 -0.73
N ARG A 121 -6.03 -3.10 -1.26
CA ARG A 121 -6.23 -4.51 -0.90
C ARG A 121 -5.23 -5.07 0.11
N HIS A 122 -4.19 -4.30 0.42
CA HIS A 122 -3.11 -4.74 1.30
C HIS A 122 -2.87 -3.68 2.38
N GLU A 123 -3.14 -4.04 3.63
CA GLU A 123 -3.05 -3.15 4.78
C GLU A 123 -1.64 -2.55 4.94
N ASP A 124 -0.60 -3.39 4.96
CA ASP A 124 0.78 -2.94 5.17
C ASP A 124 1.23 -1.93 4.11
N SER A 125 0.83 -2.15 2.85
CA SER A 125 1.14 -1.24 1.75
C SER A 125 0.44 0.11 1.93
N LEU A 126 -0.81 0.10 2.36
CA LEU A 126 -1.56 1.32 2.66
C LEU A 126 -0.94 2.05 3.84
N MET A 127 -0.64 1.35 4.94
CA MET A 127 0.01 1.92 6.13
C MET A 127 1.32 2.59 5.78
N ALA A 128 2.21 1.90 5.06
CA ALA A 128 3.52 2.42 4.66
C ALA A 128 3.40 3.66 3.76
N ARG A 129 2.57 3.58 2.72
CA ARG A 129 2.43 4.67 1.73
C ARG A 129 1.70 5.88 2.28
N ALA A 130 0.78 5.67 3.22
CA ALA A 130 0.06 6.74 3.90
C ALA A 130 0.81 7.30 5.13
N ARG A 131 2.00 6.75 5.44
CA ARG A 131 2.81 7.07 6.63
C ARG A 131 2.02 6.93 7.94
N LEU A 132 1.15 5.91 7.99
CA LEU A 132 0.34 5.60 9.17
C LEU A 132 1.09 4.71 10.14
N ARG A 133 0.69 4.79 11.42
CA ARG A 133 1.15 3.92 12.50
C ARG A 133 -0.07 3.35 13.21
N ALA A 134 -0.05 2.07 13.53
CA ALA A 134 -1.19 1.40 14.16
C ALA A 134 -1.55 1.98 15.54
N ASN A 135 -0.54 2.43 16.30
CA ASN A 135 -0.69 2.93 17.67
C ASN A 135 -0.41 4.44 17.77
N ALA A 136 -0.96 5.24 16.85
CA ALA A 136 -0.81 6.69 16.92
C ALA A 136 -1.77 7.30 17.96
N PRO A 137 -1.34 8.31 18.73
CA PRO A 137 -2.17 8.88 19.80
C PRO A 137 -3.28 9.83 19.30
N ASN A 138 -3.21 10.27 18.04
CA ASN A 138 -4.07 11.32 17.50
C ASN A 138 -5.02 10.85 16.38
N TYR A 139 -5.00 9.56 16.06
CA TYR A 139 -5.92 8.96 15.12
C TYR A 139 -6.07 7.47 15.35
N LEU A 140 -7.21 6.94 14.91
CA LEU A 140 -7.50 5.52 14.87
C LEU A 140 -7.46 5.03 13.41
N VAL A 141 -6.85 3.88 13.19
CA VAL A 141 -6.89 3.17 11.89
C VAL A 141 -7.79 1.95 12.02
N ILE A 142 -8.78 1.83 11.14
CA ILE A 142 -9.76 0.74 11.14
C ILE A 142 -9.76 0.08 9.76
N PRO A 143 -9.57 -1.25 9.66
CA PRO A 143 -9.74 -1.95 8.41
C PRO A 143 -11.21 -1.92 7.97
N VAL A 144 -11.43 -1.57 6.72
CA VAL A 144 -12.76 -1.56 6.09
C VAL A 144 -12.83 -2.70 5.11
N PHE A 145 -13.82 -3.57 5.28
CA PHE A 145 -14.06 -4.70 4.40
C PHE A 145 -15.22 -4.41 3.44
N ARG A 146 -15.24 -5.12 2.31
CA ARG A 146 -16.29 -4.98 1.31
C ARG A 146 -17.62 -5.53 1.82
N THR A 147 -18.72 -4.89 1.44
CA THR A 147 -20.09 -5.39 1.74
C THR A 147 -20.42 -6.68 0.99
N ASP A 148 -20.01 -6.80 -0.27
CA ASP A 148 -20.27 -7.98 -1.09
C ASP A 148 -19.37 -9.18 -0.75
N LYS A 149 -18.23 -8.93 -0.07
CA LYS A 149 -17.24 -9.94 0.33
C LYS A 149 -16.57 -9.54 1.64
N SER A 150 -17.20 -9.86 2.76
CA SER A 150 -16.83 -9.37 4.11
C SER A 150 -15.42 -9.76 4.58
N PHE A 151 -14.76 -10.74 3.95
CA PHE A 151 -13.38 -11.14 4.24
C PHE A 151 -12.34 -10.40 3.36
N ARG A 152 -12.77 -9.55 2.43
CA ARG A 152 -11.87 -8.82 1.53
C ARG A 152 -11.71 -7.38 1.97
N LEU A 153 -10.47 -7.01 2.29
CA LEU A 153 -10.11 -5.63 2.59
C LEU A 153 -10.47 -4.72 1.40
N LEU A 154 -11.24 -3.69 1.69
CA LEU A 154 -11.54 -2.58 0.79
C LEU A 154 -10.52 -1.45 0.97
N GLY A 155 -10.11 -1.20 2.22
CA GLY A 155 -9.23 -0.11 2.57
C GLY A 155 -9.03 0.09 4.06
N LEU A 156 -8.40 1.20 4.43
CA LEU A 156 -8.19 1.63 5.81
C LEU A 156 -8.89 2.96 6.05
N ARG A 157 -9.79 2.99 7.03
CA ARG A 157 -10.41 4.22 7.51
C ARG A 157 -9.55 4.82 8.60
N VAL A 158 -9.29 6.12 8.51
CA VAL A 158 -8.47 6.88 9.45
C VAL A 158 -9.34 7.99 10.03
N ILE A 159 -9.50 7.99 11.35
CA ILE A 159 -10.39 8.89 12.08
C ILE A 159 -9.55 9.67 13.09
N ALA A 160 -9.68 10.99 13.12
CA ALA A 160 -9.04 11.80 14.15
C ALA A 160 -9.68 11.52 15.53
N THR A 161 -8.86 11.42 16.57
CA THR A 161 -9.31 11.11 17.94
C THR A 161 -9.23 12.31 18.89
N LYS A 162 -8.97 13.50 18.35
CA LYS A 162 -8.82 14.76 19.08
C LYS A 162 -9.90 15.74 18.67
#